data_AF-A0A848KP41-F1
#
_entry.id   AF-A0A848KP41-F1
#
_cell.length_a   1.000
_cell.length_b   1.000
_cell.length_c   1.000
_cell.angle_alpha   90.00
_cell.angle_beta   90.00
_cell.angle_gamma   90.00
#
_symmetry.space_group_name_H-M   'P 1'
#
loop_
_entity.id
_entity.type
_entity.pdbx_description
1 polymer ?
#
loop_
_entity_poly.entity_id
_entity_poly.type
_entity_poly.pdbx_seq_one_letter_code
_entity_poly.pdbx_strand_id
1 'polypeptide(L)'
;MTTISELTIDQLAQMHARVCADVAALLTPDVDLRRSTPCADWDVGALLAHQIGQNRGFTRAVSTGTSEPKDFAPVKYSADVWTESVRALTDAFAAATASELVVLAEFGPDPLPVTFAVAAQLLDIAVHGWDLARGLGTDYEPAPDIVDAVAQIATVVPDGQARLADDAQFAPVVESATVGTWAEALARLGRDPQWGS
;
A
#
# COMPACT_ATOMS: atom_id res chain seq x y z
N MET A 1 -9.26 17.88 -11.72
CA MET A 1 -9.13 16.68 -10.87
C MET A 1 -9.68 15.52 -11.69
N THR A 2 -8.79 14.64 -12.13
CA THR A 2 -9.15 13.39 -12.82
C THR A 2 -9.77 12.45 -11.80
N THR A 3 -10.90 11.82 -12.11
CA THR A 3 -11.54 10.84 -11.21
C THR A 3 -10.85 9.48 -11.34
N ILE A 4 -10.85 8.62 -10.31
CA ILE A 4 -10.27 7.26 -10.38
C ILE A 4 -10.80 6.48 -11.58
N SER A 5 -12.09 6.66 -11.92
CA SER A 5 -12.71 6.03 -13.09
C SER A 5 -12.06 6.40 -14.43
N GLU A 6 -11.19 7.41 -14.45
CA GLU A 6 -10.44 7.86 -15.64
C GLU A 6 -8.97 7.42 -15.62
N LEU A 7 -8.45 6.88 -14.51
CA LEU A 7 -7.07 6.39 -14.44
C LEU A 7 -6.95 5.02 -15.11
N THR A 8 -6.01 4.90 -16.04
CA THR A 8 -5.71 3.62 -16.69
C THR A 8 -4.86 2.73 -15.78
N ILE A 9 -4.85 1.42 -16.08
CA ILE A 9 -3.95 0.48 -15.42
C ILE A 9 -2.48 0.92 -15.52
N ASP A 10 -2.06 1.44 -16.68
CA ASP A 10 -0.69 1.92 -16.91
C ASP A 10 -0.36 3.13 -16.02
N GLN A 11 -1.29 4.06 -15.85
CA GLN A 11 -1.09 5.22 -14.99
C GLN A 11 -0.95 4.81 -13.53
N LEU A 12 -1.82 3.91 -13.05
CA LEU A 12 -1.75 3.36 -11.69
C LEU A 12 -0.46 2.57 -11.47
N ALA A 13 -0.03 1.76 -12.44
CA ALA A 13 1.19 0.97 -12.35
C ALA A 13 2.45 1.87 -12.33
N GLN A 14 2.46 2.94 -13.12
CA GLN A 14 3.54 3.94 -13.10
C GLN A 14 3.59 4.70 -11.77
N MET A 15 2.44 5.08 -11.21
CA MET A 15 2.34 5.67 -9.88
C MET A 15 2.90 4.72 -8.82
N HIS A 16 2.47 3.45 -8.85
CA HIS A 16 2.92 2.42 -7.92
C HIS A 16 4.45 2.25 -7.97
N ALA A 17 5.03 2.14 -9.18
CA ALA A 17 6.47 2.01 -9.35
C ALA A 17 7.26 3.20 -8.79
N ARG A 18 6.74 4.43 -8.92
CA ARG A 18 7.37 5.64 -8.33
C ARG A 18 7.32 5.60 -6.81
N VAL A 19 6.20 5.22 -6.20
CA VAL A 19 6.12 5.09 -4.74
C VAL A 19 7.07 3.99 -4.24
N CYS A 20 7.17 2.85 -4.93
CA CYS A 20 8.17 1.84 -4.57
C CYS A 20 9.60 2.38 -4.62
N ALA A 21 9.92 3.25 -5.58
CA ALA A 21 11.22 3.89 -5.68
C ALA A 21 11.47 4.88 -4.52
N ASP A 22 10.46 5.67 -4.15
CA ASP A 22 10.52 6.56 -2.98
C ASP A 22 10.77 5.75 -1.70
N VAL A 23 10.01 4.68 -1.48
CA VAL A 23 10.15 3.79 -0.32
C VAL A 23 11.54 3.14 -0.29
N ALA A 24 12.05 2.69 -1.43
CA ALA A 24 13.42 2.16 -1.52
C ALA A 24 14.47 3.21 -1.15
N ALA A 25 14.25 4.49 -1.48
CA ALA A 25 15.17 5.58 -1.12
C ALA A 25 15.20 5.87 0.40
N LEU A 26 14.15 5.51 1.15
CA LEU A 26 14.13 5.60 2.61
C LEU A 26 14.95 4.49 3.29
N LEU A 27 15.25 3.39 2.59
CA LEU A 27 15.90 2.20 3.14
C LEU A 27 17.42 2.27 2.97
N THR A 28 18.10 2.84 3.96
CA THR A 28 19.56 2.83 4.01
C THR A 28 20.10 1.48 4.53
N PRO A 29 21.38 1.13 4.27
CA PRO A 29 21.96 -0.12 4.76
C PRO A 29 21.97 -0.27 6.30
N ASP A 30 21.91 0.84 7.04
CA ASP A 30 21.94 0.93 8.50
C ASP A 30 20.54 1.16 9.13
N VAL A 31 19.46 0.97 8.35
CA VAL A 31 18.09 1.13 8.83
C VAL A 31 17.82 0.29 10.10
N ASP A 32 17.36 0.91 11.18
CA ASP A 32 16.98 0.19 12.40
C ASP A 32 15.57 -0.38 12.26
N LEU A 33 15.52 -1.68 11.97
CA LEU A 33 14.28 -2.43 11.77
C LEU A 33 13.40 -2.52 13.03
N ARG A 34 13.91 -2.21 14.22
CA ARG A 34 13.16 -2.33 15.48
C ARG A 34 12.41 -1.06 15.88
N ARG A 35 12.51 0.01 15.08
CA ARG A 35 11.80 1.26 15.36
C ARG A 35 10.30 1.04 15.20
N SER A 36 9.52 1.55 16.16
CA SER A 36 8.06 1.54 16.08
C SER A 36 7.56 2.32 14.86
N THR A 37 6.41 1.92 14.33
CA THR A 37 5.72 2.62 13.24
C THR A 37 4.34 3.12 13.71
N PRO A 38 3.66 3.98 12.93
CA PRO A 38 2.27 4.33 13.20
C PRO A 38 1.29 3.15 13.12
N CYS A 39 1.64 2.08 12.37
CA CYS A 39 0.91 0.82 12.43
C CYS A 39 1.16 0.18 13.80
N ALA A 40 0.12 0.16 14.64
CA ALA A 40 0.19 -0.45 15.96
C ALA A 40 0.75 -1.89 15.86
N ASP A 41 1.58 -2.26 16.82
CA ASP A 41 2.27 -3.55 16.91
C ASP A 41 3.31 -3.87 15.82
N TRP A 42 3.53 -2.97 14.86
CA TRP A 42 4.54 -3.17 13.82
C TRP A 42 5.76 -2.27 14.06
N ASP A 43 6.93 -2.91 14.17
CA ASP A 43 8.19 -2.23 13.92
C ASP A 43 8.45 -2.12 12.40
N VAL A 44 9.49 -1.37 12.03
CA VAL A 44 9.91 -1.19 10.63
C VAL A 44 10.13 -2.54 9.93
N GLY A 45 10.71 -3.52 10.64
CA GLY A 45 10.95 -4.87 10.11
C GLY A 45 9.65 -5.61 9.79
N ALA A 46 8.65 -5.54 10.67
CA ALA A 46 7.33 -6.13 10.47
C ALA A 46 6.57 -5.45 9.33
N LEU A 47 6.60 -4.11 9.26
CA LEU A 47 6.00 -3.34 8.17
C LEU A 47 6.59 -3.75 6.82
N LEU A 48 7.92 -3.78 6.70
CA LEU A 48 8.58 -4.19 5.46
C LEU A 48 8.30 -5.67 5.12
N ALA A 49 8.17 -6.52 6.14
CA ALA A 49 7.84 -7.93 5.91
C ALA A 49 6.41 -8.12 5.38
N HIS A 50 5.46 -7.34 5.88
CA HIS A 50 4.10 -7.27 5.36
C HIS A 50 4.11 -6.81 3.90
N GLN A 51 4.77 -5.70 3.60
CA GLN A 51 4.85 -5.15 2.24
C GLN A 51 5.46 -6.14 1.22
N ILE A 52 6.48 -6.92 1.61
CA ILE A 52 7.01 -8.00 0.76
C ILE A 52 5.96 -9.10 0.55
N GLY A 53 5.19 -9.45 1.59
CA GLY A 53 4.07 -10.38 1.50
C GLY A 53 3.01 -9.90 0.51
N GLN A 54 2.59 -8.64 0.62
CA GLN A 54 1.65 -8.00 -0.31
C GLN A 54 2.16 -8.06 -1.75
N ASN A 55 3.41 -7.66 -1.99
CA ASN A 55 4.00 -7.73 -3.32
C ASN A 55 3.92 -9.14 -3.92
N ARG A 56 4.18 -10.19 -3.13
CA ARG A 56 4.12 -11.59 -3.58
C ARG A 56 2.69 -12.07 -3.84
N GLY A 57 1.77 -11.79 -2.94
CA GLY A 57 0.36 -12.18 -3.06
C GLY A 57 -0.31 -11.53 -4.27
N PHE A 58 -0.08 -10.24 -4.48
CA PHE A 58 -0.57 -9.53 -5.66
C PHE A 58 0.10 -10.02 -6.95
N THR A 59 1.43 -10.24 -6.94
CA THR A 59 2.13 -10.81 -8.10
C THR A 59 1.50 -12.15 -8.50
N ARG A 60 1.23 -13.02 -7.53
CA ARG A 60 0.60 -14.33 -7.75
C ARG A 60 -0.80 -14.18 -8.35
N ALA A 61 -1.63 -13.31 -7.77
CA ALA A 61 -2.99 -13.06 -8.25
C ALA A 61 -3.00 -12.57 -9.70
N VAL A 62 -2.18 -11.56 -10.02
CA VAL A 62 -2.11 -10.96 -11.35
C VAL A 62 -1.51 -11.94 -12.36
N SER A 63 -0.45 -12.65 -12.00
CA SER A 63 0.25 -13.54 -12.93
C SER A 63 -0.50 -14.84 -13.22
N THR A 64 -1.39 -15.28 -12.32
CA THR A 64 -2.06 -16.59 -12.42
C THR A 64 -3.58 -16.52 -12.39
N GLY A 65 -4.15 -15.32 -12.25
CA GLY A 65 -5.59 -15.08 -12.10
C GLY A 65 -6.14 -15.30 -10.69
N THR A 66 -5.33 -15.81 -9.75
CA THR A 66 -5.79 -16.13 -8.38
C THR A 66 -4.65 -16.19 -7.37
N SER A 67 -4.93 -15.85 -6.11
CA SER A 67 -4.05 -16.06 -4.96
C SER A 67 -4.76 -16.75 -3.80
N GLU A 68 -3.96 -17.34 -2.92
CA GLU A 68 -4.39 -17.98 -1.67
C GLU A 68 -3.87 -17.17 -0.46
N PRO A 69 -4.46 -17.27 0.74
CA PRO A 69 -4.01 -16.50 1.92
C PRO A 69 -2.51 -16.67 2.24
N LYS A 70 -1.96 -17.86 1.99
CA LYS A 70 -0.52 -18.14 2.22
C LYS A 70 0.41 -17.33 1.30
N ASP A 71 -0.08 -16.86 0.15
CA ASP A 71 0.74 -16.10 -0.80
C ASP A 71 1.05 -14.68 -0.28
N PHE A 72 0.27 -14.20 0.70
CA PHE A 72 0.43 -12.90 1.38
C PHE A 72 1.20 -13.00 2.71
N ALA A 73 1.66 -14.19 3.09
CA ALA A 73 2.35 -14.38 4.35
C ALA A 73 3.56 -13.44 4.47
N PRO A 74 3.75 -12.74 5.62
CA PRO A 74 4.86 -11.81 5.78
C PRO A 74 6.21 -12.48 5.55
N VAL A 75 7.11 -11.78 4.86
CA VAL A 75 8.43 -12.31 4.50
C VAL A 75 9.50 -11.40 5.06
N LYS A 76 10.39 -11.96 5.89
CA LYS A 76 11.46 -11.20 6.53
C LYS A 76 12.22 -10.30 5.53
N TYR A 77 12.35 -9.03 5.90
CA TYR A 77 13.06 -8.04 5.10
C TYR A 77 14.54 -8.38 4.91
N SER A 78 14.98 -8.23 3.66
CA SER A 78 16.36 -7.92 3.25
C SER A 78 16.27 -7.07 1.99
N ALA A 79 17.29 -6.28 1.69
CA ALA A 79 17.29 -5.42 0.51
C ALA A 79 17.04 -6.21 -0.79
N ASP A 80 17.71 -7.36 -0.96
CA ASP A 80 17.53 -8.21 -2.15
C ASP A 80 16.10 -8.75 -2.27
N VAL A 81 15.50 -9.21 -1.16
CA VAL A 81 14.13 -9.74 -1.16
C VAL A 81 13.11 -8.65 -1.43
N TRP A 82 13.33 -7.43 -0.91
CA TRP A 82 12.51 -6.27 -1.20
C TRP A 82 12.57 -5.91 -2.69
N THR A 83 13.78 -5.73 -3.23
CA THR A 83 13.98 -5.39 -4.64
C THR A 83 13.37 -6.44 -5.57
N GLU A 84 13.54 -7.72 -5.24
CA GLU A 84 12.93 -8.81 -6.01
C GLU A 84 11.40 -8.75 -6.00
N SER A 85 10.79 -8.53 -4.83
CA SER A 85 9.33 -8.51 -4.71
C SER A 85 8.70 -7.33 -5.46
N VAL A 86 9.31 -6.14 -5.34
CA VAL A 86 8.89 -4.94 -6.08
C VAL A 86 9.01 -5.14 -7.58
N ARG A 87 10.13 -5.72 -8.05
CA ARG A 87 10.34 -5.99 -9.48
C ARG A 87 9.29 -6.96 -10.01
N ALA A 88 9.08 -8.08 -9.33
CA ALA A 88 8.12 -9.10 -9.74
C ALA A 88 6.69 -8.54 -9.84
N LEU A 89 6.27 -7.72 -8.89
CA LEU A 89 4.95 -7.08 -8.93
C LEU A 89 4.84 -6.05 -10.06
N THR A 90 5.88 -5.23 -10.23
CA THR A 90 5.92 -4.22 -11.30
C THR A 90 5.82 -4.88 -12.67
N ASP A 91 6.56 -5.97 -12.88
CA ASP A 91 6.52 -6.75 -14.13
C ASP A 91 5.14 -7.38 -14.36
N ALA A 92 4.51 -7.91 -13.30
CA ALA A 92 3.16 -8.47 -13.38
C ALA A 92 2.11 -7.40 -13.77
N PHE A 93 2.17 -6.21 -13.16
CA PHE A 93 1.29 -5.10 -13.53
C PHE A 93 1.53 -4.61 -14.95
N ALA A 94 2.78 -4.55 -15.40
CA ALA A 94 3.12 -4.15 -16.78
C ALA A 94 2.66 -5.17 -17.84
N ALA A 95 2.53 -6.45 -17.47
CA ALA A 95 2.05 -7.50 -18.34
C ALA A 95 0.51 -7.63 -18.37
N ALA A 96 -0.19 -7.08 -17.38
CA ALA A 96 -1.63 -7.20 -17.24
C ALA A 96 -2.40 -6.33 -18.23
N THR A 97 -3.57 -6.81 -18.66
CA THR A 97 -4.50 -6.04 -19.51
C THR A 97 -5.72 -5.59 -18.72
N ALA A 98 -6.25 -4.40 -19.01
CA ALA A 98 -7.33 -3.79 -18.24
C ALA A 98 -8.65 -4.60 -18.17
N SER A 99 -8.84 -5.58 -19.07
CA SER A 99 -10.00 -6.47 -19.08
C SER A 99 -9.87 -7.70 -18.18
N GLU A 100 -8.70 -7.95 -17.60
CA GLU A 100 -8.47 -9.11 -16.75
C GLU A 100 -9.20 -9.01 -15.41
N LEU A 101 -9.63 -10.18 -14.93
CA LEU A 101 -10.17 -10.38 -13.59
C LEU A 101 -9.23 -11.26 -12.79
N VAL A 102 -9.03 -10.93 -11.52
CA VAL A 102 -8.17 -11.65 -10.59
C VAL A 102 -8.91 -11.93 -9.28
N VAL A 103 -8.69 -13.09 -8.69
CA VAL A 103 -9.16 -13.38 -7.33
C VAL A 103 -8.05 -13.05 -6.34
N LEU A 104 -8.28 -12.06 -5.48
CA LEU A 104 -7.38 -11.67 -4.41
C LEU A 104 -7.90 -12.23 -3.09
N ALA A 105 -7.20 -13.20 -2.50
CA ALA A 105 -7.67 -13.86 -1.26
C ALA A 105 -7.96 -12.89 -0.10
N GLU A 106 -7.27 -11.75 -0.02
CA GLU A 106 -7.51 -10.70 0.98
C GLU A 106 -8.85 -9.95 0.81
N PHE A 107 -9.44 -9.99 -0.38
CA PHE A 107 -10.69 -9.30 -0.72
C PHE A 107 -11.87 -10.26 -0.91
N GLY A 108 -11.66 -11.55 -0.62
CA GLY A 108 -12.66 -12.60 -0.74
C GLY A 108 -12.53 -13.46 -2.01
N PRO A 109 -13.51 -14.34 -2.25
CA PRO A 109 -13.41 -15.34 -3.31
C PRO A 109 -13.83 -14.83 -4.70
N ASP A 110 -14.44 -13.65 -4.77
CA ASP A 110 -15.01 -13.13 -6.01
C ASP A 110 -13.94 -12.47 -6.90
N PRO A 111 -13.98 -12.68 -8.23
CA PRO A 111 -13.05 -12.00 -9.14
C PRO A 111 -13.25 -10.49 -9.14
N LEU A 112 -12.14 -9.76 -9.08
CA LEU A 112 -12.07 -8.30 -9.13
C LEU A 112 -11.33 -7.84 -10.39
N PRO A 113 -11.66 -6.67 -10.95
CA PRO A 113 -10.88 -6.10 -12.04
C PRO A 113 -9.39 -5.96 -11.66
N VAL A 114 -8.46 -6.28 -12.56
CA VAL A 114 -7.03 -6.10 -12.26
C VAL A 114 -6.69 -4.63 -11.96
N THR A 115 -7.44 -3.68 -12.52
CA THR A 115 -7.33 -2.24 -12.18
C THR A 115 -7.59 -1.97 -10.70
N PHE A 116 -8.51 -2.71 -10.07
CA PHE A 116 -8.71 -2.65 -8.63
C PHE A 116 -7.47 -3.13 -7.87
N ALA A 117 -6.85 -4.23 -8.31
CA ALA A 117 -5.63 -4.75 -7.69
C ALA A 117 -4.48 -3.73 -7.73
N VAL A 118 -4.26 -3.06 -8.87
CA VAL A 118 -3.22 -2.02 -8.99
C VAL A 118 -3.55 -0.80 -8.11
N ALA A 119 -4.81 -0.36 -8.07
CA ALA A 119 -5.23 0.77 -7.23
C ALA A 119 -5.11 0.46 -5.73
N ALA A 120 -5.54 -0.72 -5.30
CA ALA A 120 -5.40 -1.17 -3.92
C ALA A 120 -3.92 -1.18 -3.50
N GLN A 121 -3.04 -1.71 -4.36
CA GLN A 121 -1.63 -1.80 -4.04
C GLN A 121 -0.90 -0.45 -4.11
N LEU A 122 -1.34 0.48 -4.95
CA LEU A 122 -0.87 1.87 -4.93
C LEU A 122 -1.21 2.56 -3.60
N LEU A 123 -2.44 2.39 -3.11
CA LEU A 123 -2.85 2.96 -1.82
C LEU A 123 -2.01 2.35 -0.69
N ASP A 124 -1.88 1.02 -0.67
CA ASP A 124 -1.16 0.27 0.35
C ASP A 124 0.30 0.76 0.51
N ILE A 125 1.08 0.73 -0.57
CA ILE A 125 2.50 1.14 -0.55
C ILE A 125 2.68 2.63 -0.26
N ALA A 126 1.77 3.50 -0.68
CA ALA A 126 1.87 4.95 -0.41
C ALA A 126 1.65 5.27 1.07
N VAL A 127 0.64 4.66 1.68
CA VAL A 127 0.34 4.84 3.11
C VAL A 127 1.43 4.20 3.96
N HIS A 128 1.86 2.99 3.62
CA HIS A 128 2.95 2.33 4.35
C HIS A 128 4.33 2.97 4.11
N GLY A 129 4.53 3.65 2.98
CA GLY A 129 5.71 4.51 2.77
C GLY A 129 5.75 5.68 3.75
N TRP A 130 4.58 6.27 4.06
CA TRP A 130 4.47 7.29 5.11
C TRP A 130 4.70 6.68 6.50
N ASP A 131 4.11 5.52 6.79
CA ASP A 131 4.32 4.81 8.07
C ASP A 131 5.80 4.48 8.29
N LEU A 132 6.51 4.05 7.23
CA LEU A 132 7.96 3.81 7.25
C LEU A 132 8.73 5.10 7.53
N ALA A 133 8.47 6.17 6.78
CA ALA A 133 9.14 7.45 6.96
C ALA A 133 8.98 7.98 8.40
N ARG A 134 7.75 7.94 8.94
CA ARG A 134 7.45 8.19 10.35
C ARG A 134 8.30 7.33 11.27
N GLY A 135 8.27 6.01 11.08
CA GLY A 135 9.05 5.07 11.89
C GLY A 135 10.54 5.42 11.90
N LEU A 136 11.09 5.90 10.78
CA LEU A 136 12.48 6.34 10.63
C LEU A 136 12.76 7.76 11.13
N GLY A 137 11.73 8.53 11.48
CA GLY A 137 11.83 9.91 11.97
C GLY A 137 12.07 10.93 10.86
N THR A 138 11.56 10.68 9.65
CA THR A 138 11.64 11.58 8.50
C THR A 138 10.25 11.90 7.93
N ASP A 139 10.21 12.91 7.08
CA ASP A 139 9.07 13.28 6.25
C ASP A 139 8.99 12.54 4.93
N TYR A 140 7.76 12.12 4.58
CA TYR A 140 7.42 11.58 3.27
C TYR A 140 6.00 12.00 2.87
N GLU A 141 5.88 12.57 1.70
CA GLU A 141 4.62 12.79 1.00
C GLU A 141 4.86 12.42 -0.48
N PRO A 142 4.00 11.58 -1.08
CA PRO A 142 4.12 11.24 -2.50
C PRO A 142 4.00 12.47 -3.41
N ALA A 143 4.35 12.31 -4.69
CA ALA A 143 4.11 13.36 -5.68
C ALA A 143 2.61 13.75 -5.75
N PRO A 144 2.27 15.01 -6.08
CA PRO A 144 0.89 15.50 -6.01
C PRO A 144 -0.15 14.67 -6.78
N ASP A 145 0.23 14.09 -7.92
CA ASP A 145 -0.66 13.24 -8.71
C ASP A 145 -0.95 11.89 -8.03
N ILE A 146 0.00 11.36 -7.26
CA ILE A 146 -0.19 10.18 -6.42
C ILE A 146 -1.06 10.53 -5.21
N VAL A 147 -0.84 11.69 -4.57
CA VAL A 147 -1.67 12.15 -3.46
C VAL A 147 -3.13 12.25 -3.90
N ASP A 148 -3.40 12.87 -5.05
CA ASP A 148 -4.76 12.99 -5.60
C ASP A 148 -5.38 11.61 -5.88
N ALA A 149 -4.62 10.68 -6.47
CA ALA A 149 -5.10 9.32 -6.75
C ALA A 149 -5.41 8.56 -5.46
N VAL A 150 -4.48 8.51 -4.51
CA VAL A 150 -4.64 7.78 -3.25
C VAL A 150 -5.76 8.37 -2.41
N ALA A 151 -5.90 9.70 -2.35
CA ALA A 151 -6.99 10.34 -1.63
C ALA A 151 -8.36 9.94 -2.19
N GLN A 152 -8.49 9.86 -3.52
CA GLN A 152 -9.71 9.34 -4.12
C GLN A 152 -9.91 7.85 -3.80
N ILE A 153 -8.86 7.02 -3.77
CA ILE A 153 -8.99 5.57 -3.55
C ILE A 153 -9.43 5.34 -2.11
N ALA A 154 -8.89 6.13 -1.18
CA ALA A 154 -9.30 6.12 0.22
C ALA A 154 -10.81 6.38 0.38
N THR A 155 -11.46 7.17 -0.48
CA THR A 155 -12.90 7.45 -0.38
C THR A 155 -13.78 6.22 -0.54
N VAL A 156 -13.34 5.21 -1.32
CA VAL A 156 -14.11 3.98 -1.54
C VAL A 156 -13.79 2.87 -0.55
N VAL A 157 -12.76 3.04 0.29
CA VAL A 157 -12.45 2.12 1.39
C VAL A 157 -13.61 2.17 2.41
N PRO A 158 -14.29 1.04 2.69
CA PRO A 158 -15.39 1.01 3.65
C PRO A 158 -14.95 1.50 5.03
N ASP A 159 -15.85 2.19 5.73
CA ASP A 159 -15.67 2.63 7.11
C ASP A 159 -16.73 1.98 8.02
N GLY A 160 -16.66 2.25 9.33
CA GLY A 160 -17.62 1.79 10.31
C GLY A 160 -17.17 0.52 11.04
N GLN A 161 -18.14 -0.29 11.47
CA GLN A 161 -17.88 -1.40 12.40
C GLN A 161 -16.90 -2.46 11.88
N ALA A 162 -16.77 -2.61 10.56
CA ALA A 162 -15.79 -3.53 9.96
C ALA A 162 -14.34 -3.18 10.34
N ARG A 163 -14.05 -1.91 10.68
CA ARG A 163 -12.73 -1.45 11.11
C ARG A 163 -12.42 -1.71 12.60
N LEU A 164 -13.36 -2.30 13.32
CA LEU A 164 -13.18 -2.70 14.72
C LEU A 164 -12.86 -4.18 14.88
N ALA A 165 -12.81 -4.94 13.77
CA ALA A 165 -12.42 -6.34 13.79
C ALA A 165 -10.90 -6.49 13.96
N ASP A 166 -10.46 -7.57 14.62
CA ASP A 166 -9.04 -7.84 14.87
C ASP A 166 -8.23 -8.04 13.58
N ASP A 167 -8.89 -8.41 12.48
CA ASP A 167 -8.32 -8.64 11.14
C ASP A 167 -8.65 -7.52 10.14
N ALA A 168 -9.07 -6.34 10.62
CA ALA A 168 -9.36 -5.21 9.75
C ALA A 168 -8.12 -4.73 8.98
N GLN A 169 -8.27 -4.51 7.68
CA GLN A 169 -7.21 -3.99 6.80
C GLN A 169 -6.78 -2.55 7.15
N PHE A 170 -7.69 -1.76 7.73
CA PHE A 170 -7.43 -0.39 8.14
C PHE A 170 -7.95 -0.14 9.55
N ALA A 171 -7.19 0.63 10.32
CA ALA A 171 -7.65 1.19 11.58
C ALA A 171 -8.85 2.15 11.37
N PRO A 172 -9.66 2.39 12.42
CA PRO A 172 -10.75 3.37 12.36
C PRO A 172 -10.27 4.75 11.92
N VAL A 173 -11.15 5.51 11.27
CA VAL A 173 -10.89 6.91 10.92
C VAL A 173 -10.49 7.69 12.18
N VAL A 174 -9.45 8.52 12.05
CA VAL A 174 -9.01 9.43 13.12
C VAL A 174 -9.40 10.87 12.80
N GLU A 175 -9.67 11.66 13.84
CA GLU A 175 -9.81 13.10 13.68
C GLU A 175 -8.43 13.73 13.49
N SER A 176 -8.28 14.58 12.48
CA SER A 176 -7.03 15.32 12.23
C SER A 176 -7.30 16.81 12.22
N ALA A 177 -6.46 17.56 12.96
CA ALA A 177 -6.40 19.01 12.89
C ALA A 177 -5.52 19.50 11.72
N THR A 178 -4.71 18.61 11.15
CA THR A 178 -3.87 18.89 9.98
C THR A 178 -4.71 18.88 8.72
N VAL A 179 -4.66 19.97 7.96
CA VAL A 179 -5.45 20.19 6.75
C VAL A 179 -4.60 19.91 5.52
N GLY A 180 -5.20 19.28 4.51
CA GLY A 180 -4.56 18.98 3.23
C GLY A 180 -4.94 17.60 2.73
N THR A 181 -4.97 17.44 1.40
CA THR A 181 -5.43 16.21 0.73
C THR A 181 -4.75 14.94 1.27
N TRP A 182 -3.44 14.99 1.48
CA TRP A 182 -2.69 13.86 2.01
C TRP A 182 -3.01 13.56 3.48
N ALA A 183 -3.04 14.59 4.33
CA ALA A 183 -3.36 14.45 5.75
C ALA A 183 -4.80 13.91 5.95
N GLU A 184 -5.75 14.37 5.14
CA GLU A 184 -7.14 13.90 5.17
C GLU A 184 -7.25 12.43 4.70
N ALA A 185 -6.48 12.04 3.67
CA ALA A 185 -6.41 10.65 3.21
C ALA A 185 -5.82 9.73 4.28
N LEU A 186 -4.72 10.14 4.93
CA LEU A 186 -4.11 9.41 6.05
C LEU A 186 -5.09 9.25 7.22
N ALA A 187 -5.73 10.34 7.63
CA ALA A 187 -6.70 10.34 8.72
C ALA A 187 -7.88 9.39 8.42
N ARG A 188 -8.36 9.41 7.18
CA ARG A 188 -9.38 8.48 6.69
C ARG A 188 -8.93 7.02 6.72
N LEU A 189 -7.64 6.74 6.64
CA LEU A 189 -7.07 5.38 6.69
C LEU A 189 -6.49 5.04 8.08
N GLY A 190 -6.89 5.82 9.09
CA GLY A 190 -6.60 5.59 10.50
C GLY A 190 -5.19 5.98 10.94
N ARG A 191 -4.48 6.80 10.15
CA ARG A 191 -3.18 7.36 10.52
C ARG A 191 -3.38 8.75 11.09
N ASP A 192 -2.84 9.00 12.28
CA ASP A 192 -2.71 10.35 12.84
C ASP A 192 -1.58 11.08 12.10
N PRO A 193 -1.85 12.13 11.29
CA PRO A 193 -0.81 12.84 10.56
C PRO A 193 0.24 13.50 11.46
N GLN A 194 -0.04 13.66 12.76
CA GLN A 194 0.88 14.21 13.76
C GLN A 194 1.71 13.15 14.48
N TRP A 195 1.60 11.87 14.13
CA TRP A 195 2.37 10.80 14.77
C TRP A 195 3.88 11.12 14.77
N GLY A 196 4.51 11.03 15.95
CA GLY A 196 5.94 11.24 16.11
C GLY A 196 6.42 12.69 16.00
N SER A 197 5.51 13.66 15.94
CA SER A 197 5.80 15.11 15.98
C SER A 197 6.15 15.62 17.38
#